data_AF-A0A7W0WRT9-F1
#
_entry.id   AF-A0A7W0WRT9-F1
#
_cell.length_a   1.000
_cell.length_b   1.000
_cell.length_c   1.000
_cell.angle_alpha   90.00
_cell.angle_beta   90.00
_cell.angle_gamma   90.00
#
_symmetry.space_group_name_H-M   'P 1'
#
loop_
_entity.id
_entity.type
_entity.pdbx_description
1 polymer ?
#
loop_
_entity_poly.entity_id
_entity_poly.type
_entity_poly.pdbx_seq_one_letter_code
_entity_poly.pdbx_strand_id
1 'polypeptide(L)'
;MRWWLVVVCLAACPGPAADQQQPYIEPMASPSRPRLDDSLIEFRFEGGQIEFEVWRQGSRVTQLARNRYAVPLVMRWAIPTFANLTPLTPTEGVIVLPAADKPSGTSQSLVLAEFEIIDTAYRYRREISYRAKFGDPRARPEDYAYRLPYPTGLTFSVLQGFHGTFSHRGSNEFAVDFDCPVATPVLATRDGVVIASNAAAQGAGTTSEYLDY
;
A
#
# COMPACT_ATOMS: atom_id res chain seq x y z
N MET A 1 18.95 -26.25 46.68
CA MET A 1 18.26 -26.98 47.77
C MET A 1 17.54 -25.97 48.65
N ARG A 2 16.36 -26.37 49.15
CA ARG A 2 15.47 -25.73 50.15
C ARG A 2 14.48 -24.67 49.66
N TRP A 3 13.25 -25.15 49.51
CA TRP A 3 11.99 -24.44 49.70
C TRP A 3 11.86 -23.92 51.13
N TRP A 4 11.12 -22.83 51.31
CA TRP A 4 10.29 -22.61 52.49
C TRP A 4 8.92 -22.07 52.08
N LEU A 5 7.91 -22.67 52.69
CA LEU A 5 6.49 -22.36 52.68
C LEU A 5 6.19 -21.61 53.98
N VAL A 6 5.41 -20.53 53.96
CA VAL A 6 4.69 -20.04 55.15
C VAL A 6 3.31 -19.51 54.73
N VAL A 7 2.31 -19.93 55.51
CA VAL A 7 0.87 -19.73 55.37
C VAL A 7 0.38 -18.63 56.34
N VAL A 8 -0.53 -17.78 55.82
CA VAL A 8 -1.71 -17.07 56.36
C VAL A 8 -1.79 -16.68 57.85
N CYS A 9 -2.23 -15.44 58.11
CA CYS A 9 -3.21 -15.11 59.16
C CYS A 9 -4.06 -13.89 58.77
N LEU A 10 -5.39 -14.07 58.76
CA LEU A 10 -6.40 -13.02 58.66
C LEU A 10 -6.71 -12.47 60.07
N ALA A 11 -6.87 -11.16 60.19
CA ALA A 11 -7.58 -10.54 61.30
C ALA A 11 -8.42 -9.37 60.77
N ALA A 12 -9.71 -9.41 61.05
CA ALA A 12 -10.70 -8.41 60.70
C ALA A 12 -10.73 -7.27 61.73
N CYS A 13 -11.00 -6.05 61.27
CA CYS A 13 -11.42 -4.91 62.09
C CYS A 13 -12.36 -3.98 61.27
N PRO A 14 -13.25 -3.23 61.93
CA PRO A 14 -14.55 -2.81 61.40
C PRO A 14 -14.49 -1.66 60.40
N GLY A 15 -15.50 -1.61 59.54
CA GLY A 15 -15.58 -0.73 58.37
C GLY A 15 -15.80 0.76 58.68
N PRO A 16 -15.41 1.66 57.76
CA PRO A 16 -15.74 3.07 57.83
C PRO A 16 -17.21 3.32 57.44
N ALA A 17 -17.70 4.48 57.85
CA ALA A 17 -19.08 4.94 57.73
C ALA A 17 -19.61 4.92 56.28
N ALA A 18 -20.93 4.73 56.16
CA ALA A 18 -21.67 4.73 54.91
C ALA A 18 -21.38 6.01 54.11
N ASP A 19 -20.64 5.85 53.01
CA ASP A 19 -20.39 6.91 52.05
C ASP A 19 -21.69 7.18 51.27
N GLN A 20 -22.00 8.45 51.08
CA GLN A 20 -23.19 8.87 50.36
C GLN A 20 -23.11 8.33 48.92
N GLN A 21 -24.18 7.71 48.42
CA GLN A 21 -24.26 7.23 47.05
C GLN A 21 -24.00 8.37 46.07
N GLN A 22 -22.74 8.46 45.63
CA GLN A 22 -22.37 9.17 44.42
C GLN A 22 -23.20 8.57 43.27
N PRO A 23 -23.77 9.40 42.38
CA PRO A 23 -24.48 8.88 41.23
C PRO A 23 -23.51 8.00 40.44
N TYR A 24 -23.93 6.76 40.17
CA TYR A 24 -23.22 5.85 39.31
C TYR A 24 -23.21 6.45 37.91
N ILE A 25 -22.12 7.14 37.55
CA ILE A 25 -21.83 7.47 36.16
C ILE A 25 -21.44 6.14 35.53
N GLU A 26 -22.26 5.62 34.61
CA GLU A 26 -21.84 4.49 33.79
C GLU A 26 -20.47 4.84 33.19
N PRO A 27 -19.46 3.96 33.31
CA PRO A 27 -18.19 4.21 32.67
C PRO A 27 -18.46 4.41 31.18
N MET A 28 -18.17 5.62 30.68
CA MET A 28 -18.13 5.92 29.25
C MET A 28 -17.43 4.74 28.58
N ALA A 29 -18.10 4.10 27.63
CA ALA A 29 -17.57 2.95 26.91
C ALA A 29 -16.11 3.22 26.55
N SER A 30 -15.20 2.41 27.12
CA SER A 30 -13.78 2.47 26.78
C SER A 30 -13.66 2.54 25.25
N PRO A 31 -12.83 3.45 24.68
CA PRO A 31 -12.66 3.49 23.24
C PRO A 31 -12.28 2.07 22.80
N SER A 32 -13.19 1.44 22.05
CA SER A 32 -13.04 0.03 21.69
C SER A 32 -11.70 -0.12 20.96
N ARG A 33 -10.98 -1.21 21.24
CA ARG A 33 -9.71 -1.46 20.55
C ARG A 33 -9.96 -1.43 19.04
N PRO A 34 -9.07 -0.79 18.26
CA PRO A 34 -9.17 -0.81 16.81
C PRO A 34 -9.27 -2.25 16.32
N ARG A 35 -10.27 -2.51 15.48
CA ARG A 35 -10.53 -3.81 14.85
C ARG A 35 -10.26 -3.69 13.35
N LEU A 36 -9.52 -4.65 12.80
CA LEU A 36 -9.39 -4.80 11.35
C LEU A 36 -10.69 -5.40 10.80
N ASP A 37 -11.33 -4.69 9.87
CA ASP A 37 -12.56 -5.13 9.22
C ASP A 37 -12.36 -5.69 7.83
N ASP A 38 -11.37 -5.17 7.11
CA ASP A 38 -11.09 -5.58 5.74
C ASP A 38 -9.59 -5.40 5.44
N SER A 39 -9.07 -6.29 4.59
CA SER A 39 -7.70 -6.25 4.09
C SER A 39 -7.68 -6.73 2.64
N LEU A 40 -7.07 -5.93 1.78
CA LEU A 40 -6.99 -6.16 0.35
C LEU A 40 -5.53 -6.00 -0.11
N ILE A 41 -5.05 -6.94 -0.93
CA ILE A 41 -3.70 -6.89 -1.52
C ILE A 41 -3.84 -6.76 -3.03
N GLU A 42 -3.12 -5.80 -3.57
CA GLU A 42 -3.32 -5.27 -4.91
C GLU A 42 -1.98 -4.91 -5.55
N PHE A 43 -1.96 -4.75 -6.88
CA PHE A 43 -0.76 -4.41 -7.66
C PHE A 43 0.46 -5.22 -7.19
N ARG A 44 0.37 -6.54 -7.30
CA ARG A 44 1.36 -7.49 -6.74
C ARG A 44 2.33 -7.97 -7.82
N PHE A 45 3.61 -7.80 -7.55
CA PHE A 45 4.71 -8.38 -8.33
C PHE A 45 5.72 -9.03 -7.38
N GLU A 46 6.66 -9.80 -7.91
CA GLU A 46 7.81 -10.18 -7.11
C GLU A 46 8.58 -8.91 -6.72
N GLY A 47 8.75 -8.65 -5.42
CA GLY A 47 9.41 -7.44 -4.92
C GLY A 47 8.47 -6.43 -4.24
N GLY A 48 7.15 -6.64 -4.28
CA GLY A 48 6.23 -5.85 -3.48
C GLY A 48 4.76 -5.97 -3.87
N GLN A 49 3.93 -5.22 -3.16
CA GLN A 49 2.48 -5.12 -3.34
C GLN A 49 1.97 -3.83 -2.68
N ILE A 50 0.76 -3.42 -3.04
CA ILE A 50 0.00 -2.41 -2.29
C ILE A 50 -0.96 -3.15 -1.35
N GLU A 51 -1.02 -2.71 -0.10
CA GLU A 51 -1.92 -3.26 0.90
C GLU A 51 -2.91 -2.17 1.30
N PHE A 52 -4.20 -2.49 1.26
CA PHE A 52 -5.26 -1.65 1.79
C PHE A 52 -5.82 -2.31 3.05
N GLU A 53 -6.01 -1.52 4.11
CA GLU A 53 -6.58 -1.98 5.36
C GLU A 53 -7.73 -1.06 5.77
N VAL A 54 -8.77 -1.63 6.37
CA VAL A 54 -9.88 -0.88 6.95
C VAL A 54 -9.95 -1.19 8.43
N TRP A 55 -9.76 -0.17 9.26
CA TRP A 55 -9.80 -0.29 10.71
C TRP A 55 -11.04 0.43 11.26
N ARG A 56 -11.69 -0.17 12.25
CA ARG A 56 -12.80 0.44 12.98
C ARG A 56 -12.48 0.59 14.46
N GLN A 57 -12.79 1.76 15.00
CA GLN A 57 -12.77 2.05 16.43
C GLN A 57 -14.07 2.77 16.80
N GLY A 58 -14.93 2.11 17.56
CA GLY A 58 -16.31 2.55 17.76
C GLY A 58 -17.06 2.63 16.43
N SER A 59 -17.64 3.80 16.15
CA SER A 59 -18.29 4.15 14.88
C SER A 59 -17.33 4.72 13.83
N ARG A 60 -16.08 5.02 14.20
CA ARG A 60 -15.07 5.55 13.27
C ARG A 60 -14.47 4.43 12.43
N VAL A 61 -14.39 4.66 11.12
CA VAL A 61 -13.80 3.76 10.12
C VAL A 61 -12.67 4.50 9.41
N THR A 62 -11.49 3.91 9.35
CA THR A 62 -10.29 4.48 8.72
C THR A 62 -9.81 3.57 7.60
N GLN A 63 -9.76 4.10 6.38
CA GLN A 63 -9.13 3.47 5.21
C GLN A 63 -7.65 3.84 5.16
N LEU A 64 -6.77 2.84 5.17
CA LEU A 64 -5.34 3.02 4.99
C LEU A 64 -4.83 2.34 3.72
N ALA A 65 -3.67 2.79 3.26
CA ALA A 65 -2.86 2.10 2.27
C ALA A 65 -1.40 2.01 2.72
N ARG A 66 -0.71 0.94 2.33
CA ARG A 66 0.71 0.69 2.58
C ARG A 66 1.37 0.21 1.29
N ASN A 67 2.56 0.74 1.03
CA ASN A 67 3.40 0.32 -0.08
C ASN A 67 4.47 -0.67 0.40
N ARG A 68 4.60 -1.83 -0.23
CA ARG A 68 5.64 -2.84 0.10
C ARG A 68 6.83 -2.82 -0.89
N TYR A 69 6.83 -1.92 -1.86
CA TYR A 69 7.91 -1.76 -2.83
C TYR A 69 9.03 -0.85 -2.30
N ALA A 70 10.28 -1.15 -2.68
CA ALA A 70 11.46 -0.34 -2.35
C ALA A 70 11.59 0.95 -3.19
N VAL A 71 10.47 1.49 -3.68
CA VAL A 71 10.38 2.76 -4.39
C VAL A 71 9.09 3.45 -3.95
N PRO A 72 9.04 4.79 -3.89
CA PRO A 72 7.78 5.49 -3.65
C PRO A 72 6.76 5.18 -4.74
N LEU A 73 5.47 5.28 -4.40
CA LEU A 73 4.36 5.14 -5.33
C LEU A 73 3.51 6.40 -5.32
N VAL A 74 3.20 6.96 -6.48
CA VAL A 74 2.11 7.93 -6.61
C VAL A 74 0.83 7.16 -6.84
N MET A 75 -0.16 7.37 -5.98
CA MET A 75 -1.47 6.74 -6.09
C MET A 75 -2.56 7.80 -6.18
N ARG A 76 -3.32 7.79 -7.27
CA ARG A 76 -4.62 8.44 -7.35
C ARG A 76 -5.67 7.44 -6.89
N TRP A 77 -6.53 7.83 -5.96
CA TRP A 77 -7.50 6.92 -5.34
C TRP A 77 -8.84 7.62 -5.15
N ALA A 78 -9.91 6.82 -5.09
CA ALA A 78 -11.26 7.28 -4.78
C ALA A 78 -12.08 6.15 -4.14
N ILE A 79 -13.02 6.53 -3.28
CA ILE A 79 -14.06 5.66 -2.72
C ILE A 79 -15.42 6.20 -3.22
N PRO A 80 -15.78 5.91 -4.48
CA PRO A 80 -16.95 6.53 -5.13
C PRO A 80 -18.28 5.99 -4.60
N THR A 81 -18.28 4.76 -4.07
CA THR A 81 -19.48 4.09 -3.58
C THR A 81 -19.29 3.73 -2.11
N PHE A 82 -20.18 4.23 -1.26
CA PHE A 82 -20.27 3.85 0.15
C PHE A 82 -21.72 3.91 0.64
N ALA A 83 -22.02 3.13 1.68
CA ALA A 83 -23.34 3.07 2.30
C ALA A 83 -23.22 2.91 3.82
N ASN A 84 -24.15 3.52 4.56
CA ASN A 84 -24.12 3.60 6.03
C ASN A 84 -22.82 4.25 6.58
N LEU A 85 -22.25 5.19 5.83
CA LEU A 85 -21.05 5.94 6.18
C LEU A 85 -21.24 7.43 5.86
N THR A 86 -20.80 8.28 6.78
CA THR A 86 -20.61 9.72 6.54
C THR A 86 -19.12 10.00 6.41
N PRO A 87 -18.63 10.58 5.31
CA PRO A 87 -17.22 10.92 5.17
C PRO A 87 -16.82 12.02 6.15
N LEU A 88 -15.71 11.82 6.87
CA LEU A 88 -15.09 12.82 7.76
C LEU A 88 -13.93 13.55 7.07
N THR A 89 -13.33 12.92 6.06
CA THR A 89 -12.29 13.46 5.20
C THR A 89 -12.70 13.31 3.73
N PRO A 90 -11.97 13.93 2.77
CA PRO A 90 -12.17 13.65 1.35
C PRO A 90 -12.13 12.14 1.06
N THR A 91 -12.99 11.71 0.14
CA THR A 91 -13.10 10.32 -0.31
C THR A 91 -12.34 10.05 -1.60
N GLU A 92 -11.56 11.02 -2.08
CA GLU A 92 -10.69 10.90 -3.24
C GLU A 92 -9.46 11.79 -3.08
N GLY A 93 -8.40 11.45 -3.80
CA GLY A 93 -7.18 12.26 -3.79
C GLY A 93 -6.02 11.66 -4.55
N VAL A 94 -4.87 12.31 -4.39
CA VAL A 94 -3.55 11.82 -4.83
C VAL A 94 -2.64 11.79 -3.64
N ILE A 95 -1.95 10.67 -3.42
CA ILE A 95 -1.02 10.47 -2.31
C ILE A 95 0.28 9.88 -2.82
N VAL A 96 1.39 10.20 -2.16
CA VAL A 96 2.67 9.51 -2.35
C VAL A 96 2.84 8.54 -1.20
N LEU A 97 2.78 7.24 -1.48
CA LEU A 97 3.08 6.21 -0.50
C LEU A 97 4.61 6.05 -0.40
N PRO A 98 5.19 6.07 0.82
CA PRO A 98 6.63 6.00 1.01
C PRO A 98 7.18 4.64 0.56
N ALA A 99 8.45 4.60 0.18
CA ALA A 99 9.15 3.36 -0.12
C ALA A 99 9.29 2.49 1.14
N ALA A 100 9.28 1.17 0.95
CA ALA A 100 9.82 0.23 1.91
C ALA A 100 11.36 0.30 1.94
N ASP A 101 11.94 -0.21 3.02
CA ASP A 101 13.39 -0.31 3.21
C ASP A 101 14.09 -1.20 2.17
N LYS A 102 13.37 -2.21 1.68
CA LYS A 102 13.83 -3.20 0.69
C LYS A 102 12.65 -3.82 -0.05
N PRO A 103 12.88 -4.55 -1.16
CA PRO A 103 11.80 -5.26 -1.86
C PRO A 103 11.07 -6.20 -0.90
N SER A 104 9.73 -6.20 -0.97
CA SER A 104 8.85 -6.89 -0.03
C SER A 104 9.04 -6.47 1.44
N GLY A 105 9.71 -5.35 1.71
CA GLY A 105 9.89 -4.75 3.03
C GLY A 105 8.63 -4.02 3.51
N THR A 106 8.76 -3.30 4.62
CA THR A 106 7.61 -2.62 5.26
C THR A 106 7.78 -1.12 5.20
N SER A 107 6.80 -0.40 4.64
CA SER A 107 6.70 1.06 4.76
C SER A 107 5.62 1.48 5.76
N GLN A 108 5.57 2.77 6.06
CA GLN A 108 4.50 3.37 6.85
C GLN A 108 3.14 3.27 6.13
N SER A 109 2.10 2.90 6.87
CA SER A 109 0.71 3.04 6.42
C SER A 109 0.26 4.49 6.46
N LEU A 110 -0.35 4.97 5.39
CA LEU A 110 -0.95 6.29 5.32
C LEU A 110 -2.47 6.19 5.27
N VAL A 111 -3.15 7.12 5.94
CA VAL A 111 -4.61 7.24 5.91
C VAL A 111 -5.02 7.86 4.57
N LEU A 112 -5.97 7.21 3.90
CA LEU A 112 -6.62 7.73 2.71
C LEU A 112 -7.88 8.51 3.08
N ALA A 113 -8.80 7.85 3.78
CA ALA A 113 -10.09 8.43 4.15
C ALA A 113 -10.54 7.96 5.53
N GLU A 114 -11.35 8.79 6.18
CA GLU A 114 -12.04 8.47 7.42
C GLU A 114 -13.54 8.68 7.26
N PHE A 115 -14.30 7.82 7.91
CA PHE A 115 -15.76 7.82 7.91
C PHE A 115 -16.30 7.62 9.32
N GLU A 116 -17.53 8.06 9.52
CA GLU A 116 -18.37 7.73 10.67
C GLU A 116 -19.50 6.80 10.22
N ILE A 117 -19.71 5.69 10.92
CA ILE A 117 -20.86 4.81 10.71
C ILE A 117 -22.12 5.54 11.15
N ILE A 118 -23.13 5.60 10.28
CA ILE A 118 -24.39 6.31 10.55
C ILE A 118 -25.21 5.53 11.58
N ASP A 119 -25.40 4.24 11.36
CA ASP A 119 -26.10 3.34 12.28
C ASP A 119 -25.27 2.08 12.51
N THR A 120 -24.77 1.92 13.74
CA THR A 120 -23.93 0.80 14.15
C THR A 120 -24.66 -0.55 14.20
N ALA A 121 -26.01 -0.55 14.12
CA ALA A 121 -26.80 -1.78 14.02
C ALA A 121 -26.72 -2.42 12.62
N TYR A 122 -26.37 -1.65 11.60
CA TYR A 122 -26.28 -2.12 10.21
C TYR A 122 -24.83 -2.19 9.72
N ARG A 123 -24.58 -3.11 8.77
CA ARG A 123 -23.29 -3.17 8.09
C ARG A 123 -23.10 -1.96 7.19
N TYR A 124 -21.87 -1.46 7.11
CA TYR A 124 -21.48 -0.49 6.09
C TYR A 124 -20.92 -1.19 4.84
N ARG A 125 -20.86 -0.44 3.73
CA ARG A 125 -20.16 -0.84 2.49
C ARG A 125 -19.31 0.31 1.99
N ARG A 126 -18.20 -0.03 1.34
CA ARG A 126 -17.33 0.87 0.58
C ARG A 126 -16.68 0.11 -0.56
N GLU A 127 -16.37 0.81 -1.64
CA GLU A 127 -15.59 0.28 -2.77
C GLU A 127 -14.47 1.27 -3.08
N ILE A 128 -13.22 0.79 -3.08
CA ILE A 128 -12.04 1.61 -3.41
C ILE A 128 -11.65 1.39 -4.87
N SER A 129 -11.29 2.47 -5.54
CA SER A 129 -10.70 2.48 -6.88
C SER A 129 -9.38 3.25 -6.83
N TYR A 130 -8.39 2.83 -7.62
CA TYR A 130 -7.09 3.48 -7.63
C TYR A 130 -6.34 3.30 -8.96
N ARG A 131 -5.37 4.18 -9.21
CA ARG A 131 -4.29 4.02 -10.19
C ARG A 131 -2.98 4.40 -9.53
N ALA A 132 -1.96 3.56 -9.66
CA ALA A 132 -0.66 3.76 -9.01
C ALA A 132 0.47 3.73 -10.04
N LYS A 133 1.53 4.51 -9.80
CA LYS A 133 2.76 4.52 -10.60
C LYS A 133 3.99 4.54 -9.70
N PHE A 134 5.03 3.82 -10.08
CA PHE A 134 6.34 3.88 -9.42
C PHE A 134 7.00 5.24 -9.59
N GLY A 135 7.71 5.66 -8.54
CA GLY A 135 8.55 6.85 -8.53
C GLY A 135 7.99 8.00 -7.70
N ASP A 136 8.90 8.88 -7.28
CA ASP A 136 8.54 10.18 -6.71
C ASP A 136 8.31 11.17 -7.87
N PRO A 137 7.15 11.85 -7.95
CA PRO A 137 6.86 12.81 -9.02
C PRO A 137 7.73 14.06 -8.93
N ARG A 138 8.47 14.23 -7.83
CA ARG A 138 9.45 15.31 -7.61
C ARG A 138 10.87 14.88 -7.93
N ALA A 139 11.10 13.62 -8.30
CA ALA A 139 12.43 13.13 -8.66
C ALA A 139 13.00 13.94 -9.83
N ARG A 140 14.28 14.32 -9.71
CA ARG A 140 15.03 14.99 -10.77
C ARG A 140 15.99 13.96 -11.37
N PRO A 141 15.86 13.61 -12.65
CA PRO A 141 16.79 12.70 -13.27
C PRO A 141 18.18 13.34 -13.35
N GLU A 142 19.21 12.52 -13.16
CA GLU A 142 20.60 12.90 -13.39
C GLU A 142 20.97 12.55 -14.82
N ASP A 143 21.80 13.38 -15.45
CA ASP A 143 22.43 13.02 -16.71
C ASP A 143 23.33 11.80 -16.49
N TYR A 144 23.03 10.72 -17.21
CA TYR A 144 23.76 9.46 -17.08
C TYR A 144 23.91 8.78 -18.43
N ALA A 145 25.14 8.36 -18.75
CA ALA A 145 25.42 7.58 -19.94
C ALA A 145 25.07 6.10 -19.69
N TYR A 146 23.85 5.72 -20.07
CA TYR A 146 23.39 4.34 -19.97
C TYR A 146 24.14 3.41 -20.93
N ARG A 147 24.46 2.20 -20.46
CA ARG A 147 24.92 1.12 -21.34
C ARG A 147 23.74 0.56 -22.12
N LEU A 148 24.01 -0.06 -23.27
CA LEU A 148 22.99 -0.82 -23.98
C LEU A 148 22.56 -2.04 -23.16
N PRO A 149 21.29 -2.48 -23.25
CA PRO A 149 20.75 -3.56 -22.41
C PRO A 149 21.17 -4.96 -22.87
N TYR A 150 22.29 -5.09 -23.58
CA TYR A 150 22.83 -6.34 -24.13
C TYR A 150 24.37 -6.33 -24.08
N PRO A 151 25.03 -7.50 -24.25
CA PRO A 151 26.49 -7.60 -24.13
C PRO A 151 27.27 -6.61 -25.02
N THR A 152 28.36 -6.07 -24.48
CA THR A 152 29.25 -5.15 -25.19
C THR A 152 29.87 -5.81 -26.42
N GLY A 153 30.05 -5.04 -27.51
CA GLY A 153 30.61 -5.53 -28.77
C GLY A 153 29.57 -6.05 -29.77
N LEU A 154 28.29 -6.07 -29.38
CA LEU A 154 27.17 -6.37 -30.27
C LEU A 154 26.54 -5.08 -30.81
N THR A 155 25.87 -5.19 -31.95
CA THR A 155 25.09 -4.10 -32.54
C THR A 155 23.80 -4.68 -33.10
N PHE A 156 22.68 -4.07 -32.72
CA PHE A 156 21.34 -4.43 -33.16
C PHE A 156 20.64 -3.19 -33.71
N SER A 157 19.77 -3.38 -34.69
CA SER A 157 18.94 -2.31 -35.24
C SER A 157 17.87 -1.90 -34.23
N VAL A 158 17.52 -0.62 -34.21
CA VAL A 158 16.33 -0.14 -33.47
C VAL A 158 15.10 -0.38 -34.34
N LEU A 159 14.16 -1.19 -33.85
CA LEU A 159 12.87 -1.44 -34.49
C LEU A 159 11.90 -0.27 -34.29
N GLN A 160 11.88 0.27 -33.08
CA GLN A 160 11.04 1.40 -32.71
C GLN A 160 11.76 2.28 -31.69
N GLY A 161 11.86 3.57 -31.97
CA GLY A 161 12.45 4.58 -31.09
C GLY A 161 11.39 5.44 -30.38
N PHE A 162 11.83 6.48 -29.69
CA PHE A 162 10.94 7.38 -28.95
C PHE A 162 9.83 7.95 -29.83
N HIS A 163 8.64 8.15 -29.24
CA HIS A 163 7.46 8.70 -29.92
C HIS A 163 7.04 7.92 -31.18
N GLY A 164 7.40 6.64 -31.26
CA GLY A 164 7.00 5.73 -32.32
C GLY A 164 5.48 5.66 -32.51
N THR A 165 5.05 5.48 -33.76
CA THR A 165 3.62 5.56 -34.10
C THR A 165 2.82 4.34 -33.68
N PHE A 166 3.46 3.23 -33.34
CA PHE A 166 2.80 1.98 -33.01
C PHE A 166 2.42 1.93 -31.52
N SER A 167 3.39 1.92 -30.60
CA SER A 167 3.13 1.76 -29.16
C SER A 167 3.89 2.73 -28.25
N HIS A 168 4.87 3.49 -28.76
CA HIS A 168 5.71 4.37 -27.95
C HIS A 168 5.03 5.72 -27.69
N ARG A 169 3.92 5.68 -26.95
CA ARG A 169 3.15 6.83 -26.49
C ARG A 169 2.76 6.63 -25.02
N GLY A 170 2.35 7.69 -24.34
CA GLY A 170 1.91 7.59 -22.94
C GLY A 170 3.03 7.09 -22.03
N SER A 171 2.80 6.01 -21.29
CA SER A 171 3.83 5.42 -20.39
C SER A 171 5.06 4.89 -21.13
N ASN A 172 4.95 4.57 -22.41
CA ASN A 172 6.03 3.99 -23.22
C ASN A 172 6.67 4.99 -24.19
N GLU A 173 6.43 6.29 -24.01
CA GLU A 173 6.86 7.34 -24.94
C GLU A 173 8.37 7.33 -25.25
N PHE A 174 9.18 6.99 -24.25
CA PHE A 174 10.65 6.91 -24.35
C PHE A 174 11.19 5.48 -24.36
N ALA A 175 10.40 4.49 -24.79
CA ALA A 175 10.87 3.13 -24.97
C ALA A 175 11.73 2.98 -26.25
N VAL A 176 12.60 1.96 -26.28
CA VAL A 176 13.40 1.59 -27.45
C VAL A 176 13.34 0.08 -27.63
N ASP A 177 12.87 -0.34 -28.80
CA ASP A 177 12.80 -1.76 -29.18
C ASP A 177 13.99 -2.11 -30.08
N PHE A 178 14.68 -3.21 -29.79
CA PHE A 178 15.84 -3.68 -30.53
C PHE A 178 15.55 -4.97 -31.30
N ASP A 179 16.06 -5.08 -32.52
CA ASP A 179 16.04 -6.30 -33.32
C ASP A 179 17.23 -7.19 -32.95
N CYS A 180 17.07 -8.02 -31.92
CA CYS A 180 18.09 -8.96 -31.47
C CYS A 180 17.64 -10.42 -31.58
N PRO A 181 18.57 -11.38 -31.79
CA PRO A 181 18.24 -12.80 -31.76
C PRO A 181 17.54 -13.23 -30.47
N VAL A 182 16.63 -14.19 -30.58
CA VAL A 182 16.01 -14.83 -29.41
C VAL A 182 17.09 -15.37 -28.47
N ALA A 183 16.85 -15.25 -27.17
CA ALA A 183 17.79 -15.60 -26.09
C ALA A 183 19.04 -14.71 -25.98
N THR A 184 19.07 -13.54 -26.62
CA THR A 184 20.05 -12.49 -26.29
C THR A 184 19.92 -12.11 -24.80
N PRO A 185 21.00 -12.15 -24.00
CA PRO A 185 20.93 -11.76 -22.59
C PRO A 185 20.52 -10.29 -22.42
N VAL A 186 19.56 -10.03 -21.53
CA VAL A 186 19.19 -8.68 -21.10
C VAL A 186 20.05 -8.29 -19.90
N LEU A 187 20.84 -7.23 -20.04
CA LEU A 187 21.75 -6.73 -19.01
C LEU A 187 21.24 -5.42 -18.42
N ALA A 188 21.57 -5.18 -17.15
CA ALA A 188 21.29 -3.91 -16.50
C ALA A 188 22.07 -2.77 -17.20
N THR A 189 21.37 -1.70 -17.57
CA THR A 189 21.94 -0.54 -18.26
C THR A 189 22.64 0.45 -17.32
N ARG A 190 22.28 0.39 -16.02
CA ARG A 190 22.85 1.12 -14.88
C ARG A 190 22.72 0.24 -13.63
N ASP A 191 23.59 0.44 -12.66
CA ASP A 191 23.46 -0.19 -11.35
C ASP A 191 22.15 0.23 -10.66
N GLY A 192 21.52 -0.70 -9.95
CA GLY A 192 20.25 -0.44 -9.30
C GLY A 192 19.75 -1.64 -8.50
N VAL A 193 18.56 -1.48 -7.94
CA VAL A 193 17.85 -2.52 -7.19
C VAL A 193 16.63 -2.95 -8.00
N VAL A 194 16.45 -4.25 -8.17
CA VAL A 194 15.23 -4.80 -8.76
C VAL A 194 14.09 -4.62 -7.73
N ILE A 195 13.15 -3.74 -8.05
CA ILE A 195 12.00 -3.43 -7.19
C ILE A 195 10.76 -4.27 -7.52
N ALA A 196 10.65 -4.75 -8.76
CA ALA A 196 9.53 -5.54 -9.23
C ALA A 196 9.98 -6.49 -10.36
N SER A 197 9.50 -7.73 -10.36
CA SER A 197 9.53 -8.64 -11.52
C SER A 197 8.17 -9.29 -11.73
N ASN A 198 7.81 -9.50 -13.00
CA ASN A 198 6.59 -10.19 -13.40
C ASN A 198 6.91 -11.24 -14.46
N ALA A 199 6.92 -12.51 -14.08
CA ALA A 199 7.13 -13.63 -15.00
C ALA A 199 5.83 -14.08 -15.71
N ALA A 200 4.67 -13.53 -15.32
CA ALA A 200 3.37 -13.93 -15.85
C ALA A 200 2.96 -13.16 -17.12
N ALA A 201 3.77 -12.20 -17.58
CA ALA A 201 3.53 -11.49 -18.82
C ALA A 201 3.66 -12.46 -20.01
N GLN A 202 2.53 -12.92 -20.52
CA GLN A 202 2.43 -13.74 -21.73
C GLN A 202 1.75 -12.92 -22.83
N GLY A 203 2.26 -12.97 -24.07
CA GLY A 203 1.63 -12.33 -25.24
C GLY A 203 2.41 -11.14 -25.80
N ALA A 204 1.80 -10.43 -26.76
CA ALA A 204 2.32 -9.20 -27.35
C ALA A 204 1.55 -7.99 -26.79
N GLY A 205 2.24 -6.88 -26.53
CA GLY A 205 1.68 -5.65 -25.93
C GLY A 205 0.68 -4.88 -26.81
N THR A 206 -0.06 -5.56 -27.69
CA THR A 206 -1.03 -5.00 -28.62
C THR A 206 -2.47 -5.04 -28.11
N THR A 207 -2.75 -5.67 -26.97
CA THR A 207 -4.07 -5.60 -26.33
C THR A 207 -4.10 -4.49 -25.28
N SER A 208 -5.25 -3.81 -25.15
CA SER A 208 -5.44 -2.66 -24.25
C SER A 208 -5.14 -2.96 -22.79
N GLU A 209 -5.15 -4.25 -22.42
CA GLU A 209 -4.80 -4.77 -21.10
C GLU A 209 -3.35 -4.46 -20.70
N TYR A 210 -2.44 -4.24 -21.66
CA TYR A 210 -1.01 -3.98 -21.39
C TYR A 210 -0.60 -2.51 -21.53
N LEU A 211 -1.49 -1.64 -22.00
CA LEU A 211 -1.20 -0.21 -22.22
C LEU A 211 -1.40 0.66 -20.96
N ASP A 212 -2.13 0.13 -19.96
CA ASP A 212 -2.71 0.91 -18.87
C ASP A 212 -2.09 0.64 -17.47
N TYR A 213 -0.98 -0.12 -17.41
CA TYR A 213 -0.18 -0.28 -16.18
C TYR A 213 0.78 0.90 -15.95
#